data_AF-A0A3Q3J3X7-F1
#
_entry.id   AF-A0A3Q3J3X7-F1
#
_cell.length_a   1.000
_cell.length_b   1.000
_cell.length_c   1.000
_cell.angle_alpha   90.00
_cell.angle_beta   90.00
_cell.angle_gamma   90.00
#
_symmetry.space_group_name_H-M   'P 1'
#
loop_
_entity.id
_entity.type
_entity.pdbx_description
1 polymer ?
#
loop_
_entity_poly.entity_id
_entity_poly.type
_entity_poly.pdbx_seq_one_letter_code
_entity_poly.pdbx_strand_id
1 'polypeptide(L)'
;MITQLEALTRQAEKTHPIIQCIIEHNRSRLGELLQTNDINGLYPCRECDDYITPLIAAVINHEEKIFNFLLQQGADPNIHSQKGWTPLHYVSISKAPLVFVKILLEAKANPNAQNRIYRVTPLQIAAMNERGDVMKELISAVFNV
;
A
#
# COMPACT_ATOMS: atom_id res chain seq x y z
N MET A 1 -35.02 5.15 -12.45
CA MET A 1 -34.69 3.75 -12.09
C MET A 1 -33.22 3.59 -12.42
N ILE A 2 -32.35 3.59 -11.41
CA ILE A 2 -30.89 3.52 -11.62
C ILE A 2 -30.58 2.08 -12.03
N THR A 3 -29.87 1.90 -13.14
CA THR A 3 -29.54 0.55 -13.62
C THR A 3 -28.57 -0.13 -12.65
N GLN A 4 -28.61 -1.46 -12.58
CA GLN A 4 -27.69 -2.25 -11.74
C GLN A 4 -26.21 -1.93 -12.07
N LEU A 5 -25.93 -1.54 -13.32
CA LEU A 5 -24.63 -1.08 -13.81
C LEU A 5 -24.26 0.30 -13.25
N GLU A 6 -25.19 1.26 -13.19
CA GLU A 6 -24.98 2.59 -12.58
C GLU A 6 -24.82 2.55 -11.05
N ALA A 7 -25.44 1.56 -10.39
CA ALA A 7 -25.24 1.32 -8.96
C ALA A 7 -23.84 0.74 -8.67
N LEU A 8 -23.37 -0.19 -9.52
CA LEU A 8 -22.02 -0.75 -9.45
C LEU A 8 -20.93 0.29 -9.74
N THR A 9 -21.14 1.18 -10.74
CA THR A 9 -20.19 2.26 -11.03
C THR A 9 -20.15 3.31 -9.91
N ARG A 10 -21.28 3.64 -9.28
CA ARG A 10 -21.31 4.56 -8.11
C ARG A 10 -20.56 4.04 -6.88
N GLN A 11 -20.47 2.73 -6.71
CA GLN A 11 -19.70 2.12 -5.61
C GLN A 11 -18.19 2.29 -5.83
N ALA A 12 -17.74 2.27 -7.08
CA ALA A 12 -16.34 2.47 -7.46
C ALA A 12 -15.88 3.94 -7.36
N GLU A 13 -16.80 4.91 -7.29
CA GLU A 13 -16.47 6.34 -7.15
C GLU A 13 -16.08 6.76 -5.73
N LYS A 14 -16.31 5.90 -4.73
CA LYS A 14 -16.12 6.25 -3.32
C LYS A 14 -14.99 5.44 -2.70
N THR A 15 -14.14 6.14 -1.96
CA THR A 15 -13.13 5.52 -1.11
C THR A 15 -13.81 4.62 -0.08
N HIS A 16 -13.35 3.37 0.01
CA HIS A 16 -13.91 2.39 0.92
C HIS A 16 -13.75 2.84 2.38
N PRO A 17 -14.71 2.57 3.29
CA PRO A 17 -14.60 2.98 4.69
C PRO A 17 -13.30 2.56 5.40
N ILE A 18 -12.73 1.39 5.05
CA ILE A 18 -11.42 0.96 5.60
C ILE A 18 -10.30 1.90 5.20
N ILE A 19 -10.22 2.25 3.91
CA ILE A 19 -9.20 3.17 3.40
C ILE A 19 -9.45 4.57 3.96
N GLN A 20 -10.72 4.98 4.04
CA GLN A 20 -11.12 6.26 4.61
C GLN A 20 -10.67 6.40 6.08
N CYS A 21 -10.79 5.34 6.90
CA CYS A 21 -10.32 5.39 8.29
C CYS A 21 -8.81 5.65 8.39
N ILE A 22 -8.03 5.18 7.42
CA ILE A 22 -6.58 5.39 7.40
C ILE A 22 -6.25 6.83 7.01
N ILE A 23 -6.92 7.36 6.00
CA ILE A 23 -6.82 8.77 5.60
C ILE A 23 -7.22 9.70 6.76
N GLU A 24 -8.22 9.30 7.56
CA GLU A 24 -8.72 10.04 8.72
C GLU A 24 -7.94 9.76 10.02
N HIS A 25 -6.86 8.98 9.98
CA HIS A 25 -6.06 8.62 11.16
C HIS A 25 -6.86 7.87 12.26
N ASN A 26 -7.99 7.24 11.91
CA ASN A 26 -8.94 6.63 12.83
C ASN A 26 -8.68 5.13 13.05
N ARG A 27 -7.66 4.84 13.87
CA ARG A 27 -7.26 3.47 14.21
C ARG A 27 -8.34 2.66 14.94
N SER A 28 -9.18 3.29 15.76
CA SER A 28 -10.25 2.60 16.50
C SER A 28 -11.32 2.06 15.54
N ARG A 29 -11.83 2.92 14.65
CA ARG A 29 -12.82 2.52 13.64
C ARG A 29 -12.25 1.54 12.62
N LEU A 30 -10.97 1.70 12.26
CA LEU A 30 -10.26 0.70 11.44
C LEU A 30 -10.29 -0.69 12.10
N GLY A 31 -10.00 -0.76 13.41
CA GLY A 31 -10.04 -2.02 14.16
C GLY A 31 -11.42 -2.69 14.17
N GLU A 32 -12.50 -1.90 14.25
CA GLU A 32 -13.88 -2.41 14.16
C GLU A 32 -14.17 -2.98 12.77
N LEU A 33 -13.81 -2.24 11.72
CA LEU A 33 -14.08 -2.67 10.34
C LEU A 33 -13.30 -3.94 9.97
N LEU A 34 -12.07 -4.09 10.45
CA LEU A 34 -11.25 -5.29 10.20
C LEU A 34 -11.79 -6.57 10.86
N GLN A 35 -12.78 -6.50 11.75
CA GLN A 35 -13.44 -7.70 12.28
C GLN A 35 -14.30 -8.43 11.23
N THR A 36 -14.77 -7.70 10.22
CA THR A 36 -15.70 -8.22 9.20
C THR A 36 -15.13 -8.12 7.78
N ASN A 37 -13.90 -7.63 7.64
CA ASN A 37 -13.28 -7.33 6.36
C ASN A 37 -11.87 -7.94 6.31
N ASP A 38 -11.47 -8.39 5.13
CA ASP A 38 -10.14 -8.94 4.90
C ASP A 38 -9.07 -7.84 4.98
N ILE A 39 -8.11 -7.99 5.89
CA ILE A 39 -6.98 -7.07 6.04
C ILE A 39 -6.10 -6.96 4.78
N ASN A 40 -6.12 -7.99 3.92
CA ASN A 40 -5.41 -8.04 2.66
C ASN A 40 -6.30 -7.72 1.45
N GLY A 41 -7.57 -7.39 1.69
CA GLY A 41 -8.54 -7.04 0.66
C GLY A 41 -8.11 -5.82 -0.15
N LEU A 42 -8.45 -5.82 -1.44
CA LEU A 42 -8.28 -4.67 -2.32
C LEU A 42 -9.54 -3.82 -2.27
N TYR A 43 -9.38 -2.60 -1.76
CA TYR A 43 -10.48 -1.68 -1.53
C TYR A 43 -10.34 -0.44 -2.42
N PRO A 44 -11.45 0.09 -2.97
CA PRO A 44 -11.40 1.29 -3.80
C PRO A 44 -10.85 2.49 -3.00
N CYS A 45 -9.92 3.21 -3.62
CA CYS A 45 -9.29 4.43 -3.15
C CYS A 45 -9.44 5.48 -4.26
N ARG A 46 -10.32 6.44 -4.06
CA ARG A 46 -10.59 7.49 -5.05
C ARG A 46 -9.39 8.41 -5.20
N GLU A 47 -8.72 8.73 -4.10
CA GLU A 47 -7.59 9.66 -4.04
C GLU A 47 -6.40 9.19 -4.89
N CYS A 48 -6.23 7.87 -5.00
CA CYS A 48 -5.16 7.25 -5.76
C CYS A 48 -5.62 6.57 -7.06
N ASP A 49 -6.92 6.66 -7.38
CA ASP A 49 -7.56 6.03 -8.54
C ASP A 49 -7.16 4.54 -8.68
N ASP A 50 -7.22 3.78 -7.59
CA ASP A 50 -6.78 2.38 -7.57
C ASP A 50 -7.56 1.58 -6.54
N TYR A 51 -7.45 0.26 -6.59
CA TYR A 51 -7.85 -0.61 -5.49
C TYR A 51 -6.60 -1.07 -4.77
N ILE A 52 -6.48 -0.70 -3.51
CA ILE A 52 -5.28 -0.87 -2.71
C ILE A 52 -5.58 -1.63 -1.44
N THR A 53 -4.54 -2.22 -0.85
CA THR A 53 -4.66 -2.78 0.50
C THR A 53 -4.68 -1.67 1.55
N PRO A 54 -5.21 -1.94 2.74
CA PRO A 54 -5.04 -1.07 3.91
C PRO A 54 -3.57 -0.73 4.17
N LEU A 55 -2.66 -1.69 3.97
CA LEU A 55 -1.23 -1.49 4.17
C LEU A 55 -0.63 -0.47 3.18
N ILE A 56 -1.02 -0.53 1.90
CA ILE A 56 -0.64 0.46 0.89
C ILE A 56 -1.21 1.84 1.25
N ALA A 57 -2.46 1.92 1.72
CA ALA A 57 -3.06 3.19 2.13
C ALA A 57 -2.28 3.84 3.26
N ALA A 58 -1.80 3.06 4.23
CA ALA A 58 -0.98 3.60 5.32
C ALA A 58 0.37 4.13 4.83
N VAL A 59 0.97 3.54 3.78
CA VAL A 59 2.17 4.10 3.12
C VAL A 59 1.86 5.44 2.44
N ILE A 60 0.79 5.51 1.64
CA ILE A 60 0.40 6.71 0.90
C ILE A 60 0.10 7.88 1.85
N ASN A 61 -0.52 7.59 2.99
CA ASN A 61 -0.89 8.59 3.99
C ASN A 61 0.18 8.81 5.07
N HIS A 62 1.36 8.18 4.95
CA HIS A 62 2.46 8.33 5.92
C HIS A 62 2.11 7.89 7.36
N GLU A 63 1.14 6.99 7.51
CA GLU A 63 0.56 6.57 8.78
C GLU A 63 1.33 5.41 9.44
N GLU A 64 2.50 5.71 9.99
CA GLU A 64 3.40 4.69 10.55
C GLU A 64 2.75 3.85 11.68
N LYS A 65 1.94 4.49 12.54
CA LYS A 65 1.25 3.79 13.64
C LYS A 65 0.22 2.79 13.12
N ILE A 66 -0.57 3.19 12.13
CA ILE A 66 -1.56 2.30 11.51
C ILE A 66 -0.86 1.22 10.69
N PHE A 67 0.21 1.56 9.98
CA PHE A 67 1.02 0.63 9.21
C PHE A 67 1.56 -0.51 10.08
N ASN A 68 2.18 -0.18 11.21
CA ASN A 68 2.66 -1.16 12.18
C ASN A 68 1.51 -2.00 12.77
N PHE A 69 0.39 -1.37 13.11
CA PHE A 69 -0.79 -2.10 13.56
C PHE A 69 -1.29 -3.12 12.52
N LEU A 70 -1.37 -2.73 11.25
CA LEU A 70 -1.82 -3.62 10.17
C LEU A 70 -0.88 -4.83 10.01
N LEU A 71 0.44 -4.63 10.04
CA LEU A 71 1.41 -5.73 10.00
C LEU A 71 1.28 -6.66 11.21
N GLN A 72 1.09 -6.11 12.42
CA GLN A 72 0.85 -6.90 13.63
C GLN A 72 -0.44 -7.74 13.54
N GLN A 73 -1.43 -7.28 12.77
CA GLN A 73 -2.67 -8.00 12.51
C GLN A 73 -2.57 -8.98 11.32
N GLY A 74 -1.38 -9.14 10.72
CA GLY A 74 -1.15 -10.11 9.65
C GLY A 74 -1.37 -9.59 8.22
N ALA A 75 -1.29 -8.27 8.00
CA ALA A 75 -1.25 -7.73 6.65
C ALA A 75 -0.01 -8.26 5.90
N ASP A 76 -0.20 -8.78 4.69
CA ASP A 76 0.86 -9.27 3.82
C ASP A 76 1.50 -8.10 3.04
N PRO A 77 2.81 -7.85 3.22
CA PRO A 77 3.50 -6.73 2.57
C PRO A 77 3.80 -6.96 1.08
N ASN A 78 3.40 -8.09 0.50
CA ASN A 78 3.64 -8.45 -0.90
C ASN A 78 2.40 -8.34 -1.79
N ILE A 79 1.23 -8.02 -1.23
CA ILE A 79 0.00 -7.87 -2.01
C ILE A 79 0.13 -6.68 -2.96
N HIS A 80 -0.24 -6.91 -4.21
CA HIS A 80 -0.22 -5.89 -5.24
C HIS A 80 -1.55 -5.16 -5.26
N SER A 81 -1.53 -3.84 -5.49
CA SER A 81 -2.73 -3.09 -5.86
C SER A 81 -3.33 -3.62 -7.18
N GLN A 82 -4.53 -3.15 -7.53
CA GLN A 82 -5.15 -3.50 -8.81
C GLN A 82 -4.32 -3.01 -10.01
N LYS A 83 -3.63 -1.86 -9.90
CA LYS A 83 -2.61 -1.43 -10.89
C LYS A 83 -1.29 -2.22 -10.81
N GLY A 84 -1.20 -3.22 -9.92
CA GLY A 84 -0.10 -4.17 -9.87
C GLY A 84 1.13 -3.68 -9.12
N TRP A 85 1.00 -2.72 -8.20
CA TRP A 85 2.11 -2.17 -7.42
C TRP A 85 2.12 -2.74 -5.99
N THR A 86 3.28 -3.09 -5.46
CA THR A 86 3.44 -3.54 -4.05
C THR A 86 3.66 -2.36 -3.11
N PRO A 87 3.50 -2.51 -1.77
CA PRO A 87 3.87 -1.48 -0.80
C PRO A 87 5.27 -0.88 -1.01
N LEU A 88 6.29 -1.70 -1.32
CA LEU A 88 7.64 -1.19 -1.60
C LEU A 88 7.69 -0.28 -2.84
N HIS A 89 6.90 -0.56 -3.88
CA HIS A 89 6.79 0.35 -5.01
C HIS A 89 6.18 1.70 -4.61
N TYR A 90 5.13 1.68 -3.78
CA TYR A 90 4.52 2.91 -3.27
C TYR A 90 5.47 3.74 -2.41
N VAL A 91 6.30 3.09 -1.57
CA VAL A 91 7.34 3.82 -0.84
C VAL A 91 8.36 4.44 -1.80
N SER A 92 8.74 3.73 -2.87
CA SER A 92 9.71 4.20 -3.86
C SER A 92 9.22 5.36 -4.75
N ILE A 93 7.92 5.45 -5.06
CA ILE A 93 7.35 6.52 -5.91
C ILE A 93 6.84 7.73 -5.10
N SER A 94 6.44 7.51 -3.85
CA SER A 94 5.93 8.58 -2.98
C SER A 94 7.06 9.35 -2.29
N LYS A 95 6.70 10.26 -1.37
CA LYS A 95 7.62 10.85 -0.38
C LYS A 95 7.49 10.17 0.99
N ALA A 96 7.08 8.90 1.03
CA ALA A 96 6.95 8.15 2.29
C ALA A 96 8.27 8.09 3.07
N PRO A 97 8.24 8.27 4.41
CA PRO A 97 9.41 8.15 5.26
C PRO A 97 10.17 6.85 5.04
N LEU A 98 11.50 6.91 5.10
CA LEU A 98 12.38 5.75 4.86
C LEU A 98 12.06 4.57 5.80
N VAL A 99 11.53 4.84 7.00
CA VAL A 99 11.16 3.81 7.99
C VAL A 99 10.21 2.75 7.42
N PHE A 100 9.32 3.12 6.49
CA PHE A 100 8.43 2.16 5.85
C PHE A 100 9.18 1.11 5.03
N VAL A 101 10.30 1.47 4.36
CA VAL A 101 11.14 0.49 3.65
C VAL A 101 11.69 -0.53 4.63
N LYS A 102 12.23 -0.06 5.76
CA LYS A 102 12.85 -0.91 6.78
C LYS A 102 11.84 -1.90 7.35
N ILE A 103 10.69 -1.39 7.79
CA ILE A 103 9.63 -2.23 8.36
C ILE A 103 9.11 -3.22 7.31
N LEU A 104 8.92 -2.81 6.05
CA LEU A 104 8.50 -3.73 4.98
C LEU A 104 9.51 -4.88 4.77
N LEU A 105 10.81 -4.56 4.74
CA LEU A 105 11.86 -5.57 4.58
C LEU A 105 11.94 -6.52 5.79
N GLU A 106 11.83 -5.98 7.00
CA GLU A 106 11.72 -6.78 8.23
C GLU A 106 10.51 -7.72 8.18
N ALA A 107 9.39 -7.23 7.66
CA ALA A 107 8.17 -7.99 7.41
C ALA A 107 8.23 -8.92 6.18
N LYS A 108 9.42 -9.13 5.59
CA LYS A 108 9.64 -10.03 4.44
C LYS A 108 8.95 -9.60 3.15
N ALA A 109 8.79 -8.29 2.94
CA ALA A 109 8.49 -7.76 1.61
C ALA A 109 9.60 -8.13 0.62
N ASN A 110 9.24 -8.56 -0.59
CA ASN A 110 10.18 -8.89 -1.64
C ASN A 110 10.73 -7.62 -2.30
N PRO A 111 12.01 -7.25 -2.11
CA PRO A 111 12.60 -6.05 -2.71
C PRO A 111 12.73 -6.14 -4.24
N ASN A 112 12.70 -7.36 -4.79
CA ASN A 112 12.79 -7.64 -6.22
C ASN A 112 11.41 -7.89 -6.87
N ALA A 113 10.31 -7.63 -6.16
CA ALA A 113 8.98 -7.79 -6.73
C ALA A 113 8.85 -6.93 -7.99
N GLN A 114 8.37 -7.52 -9.07
CA GLN A 114 8.08 -6.78 -10.30
C GLN A 114 6.62 -6.38 -10.32
N ASN A 115 6.34 -5.11 -10.61
CA ASN A 115 4.97 -4.68 -10.83
C ASN A 115 4.33 -5.47 -12.00
N ARG A 116 3.03 -5.76 -11.91
CA ARG A 116 2.37 -6.70 -12.84
C ARG A 116 2.20 -6.15 -14.27
N ILE A 117 2.31 -4.84 -14.46
CA ILE A 117 2.08 -4.20 -15.76
C ILE A 117 3.38 -3.93 -16.49
N TYR A 118 4.32 -3.21 -15.86
CA TYR A 118 5.53 -2.69 -16.51
C TYR A 118 6.77 -3.54 -16.23
N ARG A 119 6.67 -4.58 -15.37
CA ARG A 119 7.79 -5.42 -14.93
C ARG A 119 8.93 -4.64 -14.26
N VAL A 120 8.63 -3.49 -13.67
CA VAL A 120 9.60 -2.66 -12.95
C VAL A 120 9.66 -3.05 -11.48
N THR A 121 10.81 -2.86 -10.84
CA THR A 121 11.06 -3.16 -9.42
C THR A 121 11.00 -1.90 -8.55
N PRO A 122 10.85 -2.02 -7.21
CA PRO A 122 10.94 -0.88 -6.30
C PRO A 122 12.25 -0.10 -6.43
N LEU A 123 13.37 -0.77 -6.71
CA LEU A 123 14.68 -0.12 -6.91
C LEU A 123 14.70 0.76 -8.17
N GLN A 124 14.16 0.26 -9.28
CA GLN A 124 14.05 1.04 -10.52
C GLN A 124 13.14 2.26 -10.35
N ILE A 125 12.02 2.10 -9.64
CA ILE A 125 11.13 3.23 -9.32
C ILE A 125 11.83 4.24 -8.42
N ALA A 126 12.57 3.80 -7.40
CA ALA A 126 13.30 4.71 -6.52
C ALA A 126 14.35 5.52 -7.31
N ALA A 127 15.05 4.88 -8.25
CA ALA A 127 16.00 5.56 -9.14
C ALA A 127 15.32 6.61 -10.04
N MET A 128 14.17 6.27 -10.65
CA MET A 128 13.40 7.20 -11.49
C MET A 128 12.86 8.41 -10.72
N ASN A 129 12.66 8.30 -9.41
CA ASN A 129 12.11 9.35 -8.54
C ASN A 129 13.17 10.00 -7.64
N GLU A 130 14.46 9.76 -7.92
CA GLU A 130 15.60 10.31 -7.17
C GLU A 130 15.54 10.03 -5.65
N ARG A 131 14.95 8.89 -5.27
CA ARG A 131 14.85 8.40 -3.88
C ARG A 131 16.13 7.65 -3.48
N GLY A 132 17.25 8.38 -3.44
CA GLY A 132 18.56 7.81 -3.12
C GLY A 132 18.65 7.17 -1.73
N ASP A 133 17.83 7.64 -0.78
CA ASP A 133 17.65 7.02 0.54
C ASP A 133 17.07 5.59 0.43
N VAL A 134 15.99 5.43 -0.33
CA VAL A 134 15.33 4.14 -0.56
C VAL A 134 16.22 3.21 -1.38
N MET A 135 16.90 3.73 -2.41
CA MET A 135 17.83 2.94 -3.22
C MET A 135 18.90 2.28 -2.37
N LYS A 136 19.51 3.02 -1.42
CA LYS A 136 20.55 2.47 -0.54
C LYS A 136 20.03 1.29 0.27
N GLU A 137 18.87 1.46 0.92
CA GLU A 137 18.26 0.40 1.73
C GLU A 137 17.88 -0.83 0.89
N LEU A 138 17.30 -0.63 -0.31
CA LEU A 138 16.96 -1.74 -1.20
C LEU A 138 18.20 -2.47 -1.75
N ILE A 139 19.27 -1.75 -2.09
CA ILE A 139 20.54 -2.36 -2.54
C ILE A 139 21.12 -3.21 -1.42
N SER A 140 21.23 -2.67 -0.19
CA SER A 140 21.72 -3.44 0.95
C SER A 140 20.86 -4.67 1.24
N ALA A 141 19.54 -4.56 1.12
CA ALA A 141 18.62 -5.70 1.33
C ALA A 141 18.74 -6.79 0.27
N VAL A 142 19.02 -6.44 -0.99
CA VAL A 142 19.14 -7.41 -2.09
C VAL A 142 20.50 -8.09 -2.11
N PHE A 143 21.57 -7.33 -1.87
CA PHE A 143 22.93 -7.81 -2.02
C PHE A 143 23.59 -8.23 -0.70
N ASN A 144 22.94 -8.00 0.46
CA ASN A 144 23.50 -8.20 1.80
C ASN A 144 24.87 -7.51 1.99
N VAL A 145 25.03 -6.32 1.39
CA VAL A 145 26.25 -5.50 1.40
C VAL A 145 26.11 -4.27 2.27
#